data_AF-A0A3D2IKM6-F1
#
_entry.id   AF-A0A3D2IKM6-F1
#
_cell.length_a   1.000
_cell.length_b   1.000
_cell.length_c   1.000
_cell.angle_alpha   90.00
_cell.angle_beta   90.00
_cell.angle_gamma   90.00
#
_symmetry.space_group_name_H-M   'P 1'
#
loop_
_entity.id
_entity.type
_entity.pdbx_description
1 polymer ?
#
loop_
_entity_poly.entity_id
_entity_poly.type
_entity_poly.pdbx_seq_one_letter_code
_entity_poly.pdbx_strand_id
1 'polypeptide(L)'
;MTSTVYLKIQNHSGSSAIIDTIPLKVTSVSVSVDKQIPAFPLPLSGLATGESLTAALDLGMSSKRISLTGFILPTEIQRTHSPDTSPHRTLKFTAQELAQMIASGVDSTGLATYQAINELVVLTPSFVNENYIDRGRLADNPTSPDSSTVALGSVSVDIPLTFRARGEPNTLDNTNVSGSLPFPTASTSEGLKGFIQNFGYELNAESVDVSFNLDFVVALILP
;
A
#
# COMPACT_ATOMS: atom_id res chain seq x y z
N MET A 1 11.22 -16.87 4.08
CA MET A 1 11.42 -15.72 3.19
C MET A 1 10.40 -14.67 3.58
N THR A 2 10.81 -13.45 3.93
CA THR A 2 9.90 -12.33 4.17
C THR A 2 9.31 -11.90 2.83
N SER A 3 7.98 -11.99 2.69
CA SER A 3 7.31 -11.52 1.48
C SER A 3 7.33 -9.99 1.46
N THR A 4 7.85 -9.40 0.39
CA THR A 4 7.87 -7.94 0.19
C THR A 4 6.47 -7.40 -0.09
N VAL A 5 5.53 -8.24 -0.55
CA VAL A 5 4.15 -7.85 -0.82
C VAL A 5 3.18 -8.77 -0.10
N TYR A 6 2.16 -8.20 0.53
CA TYR A 6 1.12 -8.95 1.21
C TYR A 6 -0.19 -8.17 1.30
N LEU A 7 -1.31 -8.90 1.36
CA LEU A 7 -2.64 -8.37 1.58
C LEU A 7 -3.01 -8.53 3.06
N LYS A 8 -3.63 -7.51 3.66
CA LYS A 8 -4.18 -7.56 5.02
C LYS A 8 -5.70 -7.64 4.96
N ILE A 9 -6.25 -8.47 5.84
CA ILE A 9 -7.68 -8.57 6.06
C ILE A 9 -8.12 -7.50 7.05
N GLN A 10 -9.37 -7.04 6.96
CA GLN A 10 -9.88 -5.91 7.73
C GLN A 10 -9.72 -6.06 9.24
N ASN A 11 -9.83 -7.28 9.80
CA ASN A 11 -9.59 -7.55 11.21
C ASN A 11 -8.13 -7.90 11.56
N HIS A 12 -7.16 -7.48 10.74
CA HIS A 12 -5.76 -7.67 11.06
C HIS A 12 -5.41 -7.08 12.43
N SER A 13 -4.86 -7.92 13.31
CA SER A 13 -4.45 -7.53 14.65
C SER A 13 -2.98 -7.85 14.91
N GLY A 14 -2.28 -6.92 15.55
CA GLY A 14 -0.89 -7.09 15.97
C GLY A 14 0.13 -6.46 15.02
N SER A 15 1.41 -6.71 15.31
CA SER A 15 2.56 -6.18 14.57
C SER A 15 3.25 -7.23 13.69
N SER A 16 2.66 -8.42 13.55
CA SER A 16 3.25 -9.53 12.78
C SER A 16 2.71 -9.55 11.35
N ALA A 17 3.62 -9.61 10.38
CA ALA A 17 3.31 -9.73 8.95
C ALA A 17 2.82 -11.13 8.52
N ILE A 18 2.49 -12.01 9.47
CA ILE A 18 2.00 -13.38 9.24
C ILE A 18 0.55 -13.55 9.75
N ILE A 19 0.10 -12.66 10.65
CA ILE A 19 -1.25 -12.71 11.22
C ILE A 19 -2.23 -12.02 10.26
N ASP A 20 -3.30 -12.71 9.89
CA ASP A 20 -4.38 -12.22 9.00
C ASP A 20 -3.87 -11.52 7.73
N THR A 21 -2.76 -12.05 7.22
CA THR A 21 -2.06 -11.53 6.06
C THR A 21 -1.84 -12.64 5.05
N ILE A 22 -1.94 -12.29 3.77
CA ILE A 22 -1.74 -13.20 2.65
C ILE A 22 -0.48 -12.74 1.90
N PRO A 23 0.65 -13.44 2.03
CA PRO A 23 1.87 -13.09 1.31
C PRO A 23 1.74 -13.42 -0.18
N LEU A 24 2.26 -12.55 -1.03
CA LEU A 24 2.23 -12.68 -2.49
C LEU A 24 3.66 -12.63 -3.06
N LYS A 25 4.01 -13.60 -3.91
CA LYS A 25 5.27 -13.54 -4.68
C LYS A 25 5.04 -12.75 -5.96
N VAL A 26 5.19 -11.44 -5.84
CA VAL A 26 5.01 -10.50 -6.94
C VAL A 26 6.26 -10.43 -7.83
N THR A 27 6.06 -10.50 -9.14
CA THR A 27 7.12 -10.30 -10.15
C THR A 27 7.16 -8.86 -10.66
N SER A 28 6.00 -8.18 -10.70
CA SER A 28 5.95 -6.76 -11.07
C SER A 28 4.87 -6.00 -10.28
N VAL A 29 5.21 -4.77 -9.91
CA VAL A 29 4.32 -3.78 -9.30
C VAL A 29 4.27 -2.58 -10.23
N SER A 30 3.09 -2.23 -10.75
CA SER A 30 2.86 -1.00 -11.51
C SER A 30 2.03 -0.04 -10.67
N VAL A 31 2.44 1.23 -10.61
CA VAL A 31 1.79 2.28 -9.82
C VAL A 31 1.37 3.40 -10.75
N SER A 32 0.09 3.76 -10.72
CA SER A 32 -0.47 4.85 -11.54
C SER A 32 -1.22 5.86 -10.67
N VAL A 33 -1.03 7.14 -10.98
CA VAL A 33 -1.72 8.26 -10.35
C VAL A 33 -2.20 9.22 -11.43
N ASP A 34 -3.51 9.31 -11.59
CA ASP A 34 -4.15 10.19 -12.57
C ASP A 34 -4.82 11.35 -11.86
N LYS A 35 -4.35 12.58 -12.09
CA LYS A 35 -4.99 13.80 -11.57
C LYS A 35 -5.92 14.39 -12.62
N GLN A 36 -7.16 14.70 -12.22
CA GLN A 36 -8.14 15.33 -13.08
C GLN A 36 -8.36 16.77 -12.63
N ILE A 37 -8.11 17.72 -13.54
CA ILE A 37 -8.35 19.15 -13.32
C ILE A 37 -9.31 19.64 -14.41
N PRO A 38 -10.60 19.85 -14.09
CA PRO A 38 -11.53 20.49 -15.00
C PRO A 38 -11.05 21.87 -15.42
N ALA A 39 -11.14 22.17 -16.71
CA ALA A 39 -10.77 23.46 -17.29
C ALA A 39 -11.93 24.02 -18.11
N PHE A 40 -12.21 25.30 -17.94
CA PHE A 40 -13.32 26.02 -18.55
C PHE A 40 -12.79 27.24 -19.32
N PRO A 41 -13.10 27.40 -20.61
CA PRO A 41 -12.76 28.61 -21.34
C PRO A 41 -13.56 29.79 -20.77
N LEU A 42 -12.89 30.91 -20.54
CA LEU A 42 -13.55 32.12 -20.06
C LEU A 42 -14.17 32.86 -21.25
N PRO A 43 -15.51 33.00 -21.31
CA PRO A 43 -16.18 33.65 -22.42
C PRO A 43 -15.75 35.11 -22.53
N LEU A 44 -15.66 35.61 -23.76
CA LEU A 44 -15.34 37.01 -24.09
C LEU A 44 -13.93 37.50 -23.67
N SER A 45 -13.08 36.64 -23.08
CA SER A 45 -11.68 36.99 -22.76
C SER A 45 -10.90 37.42 -24.02
N GLY A 46 -11.09 36.70 -25.13
CA GLY A 46 -10.45 37.01 -26.42
C GLY A 46 -10.98 38.25 -27.15
N LEU A 47 -12.13 38.83 -26.75
CA LEU A 47 -12.64 40.06 -27.38
C LEU A 47 -11.92 41.32 -26.87
N ALA A 48 -11.42 41.28 -25.64
CA ALA A 48 -10.71 42.41 -25.03
C ALA A 48 -9.19 42.31 -25.19
N THR A 49 -8.61 41.11 -25.12
CA THR A 49 -7.15 40.92 -25.10
C THR A 49 -6.58 40.24 -26.35
N GLY A 50 -7.43 39.75 -27.26
CA GLY A 50 -7.00 38.97 -28.42
C GLY A 50 -6.58 37.53 -28.11
N GLU A 51 -6.58 37.13 -26.83
CA GLU A 51 -6.18 35.81 -26.38
C GLU A 51 -7.30 35.13 -25.57
N SER A 52 -7.58 33.85 -25.88
CA SER A 52 -8.53 33.06 -25.11
C SER A 52 -7.91 32.62 -23.79
N LEU A 53 -8.53 33.03 -22.68
CA LEU A 53 -8.11 32.62 -21.34
C LEU A 53 -8.91 31.39 -20.88
N THR A 54 -8.23 30.42 -20.28
CA THR A 54 -8.85 29.24 -19.69
C THR A 54 -8.66 29.27 -18.18
N ALA A 55 -9.75 29.11 -17.42
CA ALA A 55 -9.69 28.91 -15.97
C ALA A 55 -9.72 27.42 -15.66
N ALA A 56 -8.85 26.97 -14.76
CA ALA A 56 -8.83 25.59 -14.27
C ALA A 56 -9.23 25.55 -12.80
N LEU A 57 -10.05 24.57 -12.41
CA LEU A 57 -10.47 24.35 -11.03
C LEU A 57 -9.83 23.06 -10.52
N ASP A 58 -8.83 23.18 -9.65
CA ASP A 58 -8.22 22.02 -9.00
C ASP A 58 -9.06 21.58 -7.80
N LEU A 59 -9.77 20.47 -7.98
CA LEU A 59 -10.62 19.88 -6.93
C LEU A 59 -9.89 18.78 -6.14
N GLY A 60 -8.57 18.62 -6.33
CA GLY A 60 -7.81 17.56 -5.65
C GLY A 60 -8.21 16.14 -6.07
N MET A 61 -8.93 15.99 -7.19
CA MET A 61 -9.39 14.70 -7.68
C MET A 61 -8.22 13.93 -8.29
N SER A 62 -7.87 12.81 -7.68
CA SER A 62 -6.90 11.86 -8.24
C SER A 62 -7.35 10.42 -8.08
N SER A 63 -7.15 9.62 -9.13
CA SER A 63 -7.31 8.16 -9.08
C SER A 63 -5.94 7.52 -8.89
N LYS A 64 -5.83 6.58 -7.95
CA LYS A 64 -4.58 5.90 -7.62
C LYS A 64 -4.80 4.40 -7.75
N ARG A 65 -4.08 3.75 -8.66
CA ARG A 65 -4.22 2.30 -8.90
C ARG A 65 -2.86 1.61 -8.85
N ILE A 66 -2.86 0.41 -8.27
CA ILE A 66 -1.71 -0.47 -8.20
C ILE A 66 -2.06 -1.75 -8.94
N SER A 67 -1.27 -2.14 -9.92
CA SER A 67 -1.42 -3.42 -10.62
C SER A 67 -0.27 -4.34 -10.24
N LEU A 68 -0.59 -5.56 -9.82
CA LEU A 68 0.35 -6.59 -9.39
C LEU A 68 0.22 -7.79 -10.31
N THR A 69 1.35 -8.37 -10.69
CA THR A 69 1.39 -9.69 -11.33
C THR A 69 2.42 -10.56 -10.62
N GLY A 70 2.16 -11.86 -10.54
CA GLY A 70 3.06 -12.79 -9.89
C GLY A 70 2.49 -14.17 -9.68
N PHE A 71 2.98 -14.83 -8.64
CA PHE A 71 2.59 -16.18 -8.24
C PHE A 71 2.17 -16.23 -6.78
N ILE A 72 1.17 -17.04 -6.49
CA ILE A 72 0.79 -17.44 -5.14
C ILE A 72 1.51 -18.76 -4.86
N LEU A 73 2.23 -18.80 -3.75
CA LEU A 73 2.94 -19.99 -3.29
C LEU A 73 2.25 -20.58 -2.06
N PRO A 74 2.36 -21.90 -1.83
CA PRO A 74 1.94 -22.48 -0.57
C PRO A 74 2.67 -21.82 0.60
N THR A 75 1.92 -21.41 1.62
CA THR A 75 2.48 -20.67 2.76
C THR A 75 1.75 -21.00 4.05
N GLU A 76 2.36 -20.63 5.17
CA GLU A 76 1.76 -20.69 6.47
C GLU A 76 1.21 -19.30 6.83
N ILE A 77 -0.06 -19.23 7.19
CA ILE A 77 -0.69 -18.00 7.68
C ILE A 77 -1.29 -18.26 9.06
N GLN A 78 -1.32 -17.20 9.88
CA GLN A 78 -1.96 -17.22 11.18
C GLN A 78 -3.31 -16.53 11.09
N ARG A 79 -4.37 -17.15 11.62
CA ARG A 79 -5.71 -16.55 11.67
C ARG A 79 -6.09 -16.23 13.12
N THR A 80 -6.56 -15.01 13.36
CA THR A 80 -7.07 -14.59 14.68
C THR A 80 -8.40 -15.22 15.03
N HIS A 81 -9.22 -15.56 14.03
CA HIS A 81 -10.53 -16.18 14.22
C HIS A 81 -10.48 -17.67 13.83
N SER A 82 -9.81 -18.48 14.65
CA SER A 82 -9.82 -19.95 14.56
C SER A 82 -10.49 -20.52 15.81
N PRO A 83 -11.37 -21.53 15.70
CA PRO A 83 -12.20 -22.01 16.82
C PRO A 83 -11.46 -22.78 17.93
N ASP A 84 -10.12 -22.82 17.93
CA ASP A 84 -9.33 -23.56 18.93
C ASP A 84 -8.43 -22.61 19.74
N THR A 85 -8.35 -22.89 21.04
CA THR A 85 -7.98 -22.05 22.20
C THR A 85 -6.55 -21.46 22.27
N SER A 86 -5.85 -21.27 21.16
CA SER A 86 -4.62 -20.47 21.10
C SER A 86 -4.84 -19.20 20.29
N PRO A 87 -4.26 -18.04 20.70
CA PRO A 87 -4.64 -16.74 20.14
C PRO A 87 -4.42 -16.62 18.63
N HIS A 88 -3.56 -17.45 18.03
CA HIS A 88 -3.36 -17.53 16.58
C HIS A 88 -2.99 -18.96 16.18
N ARG A 89 -3.81 -19.62 15.35
CA ARG A 89 -3.47 -20.94 14.78
C ARG A 89 -2.70 -20.73 13.48
N THR A 90 -1.46 -21.24 13.43
CA THR A 90 -0.71 -21.34 12.17
C THR A 90 -1.24 -22.52 11.37
N LEU A 91 -1.68 -22.26 10.15
CA LEU A 91 -2.16 -23.27 9.21
C LEU A 91 -1.39 -23.13 7.91
N LYS A 92 -1.01 -24.27 7.32
CA LYS A 92 -0.38 -24.32 6.01
C LYS A 92 -1.47 -24.44 4.94
N PHE A 93 -1.48 -23.50 4.01
CA PHE A 93 -2.41 -23.47 2.89
C PHE A 93 -1.68 -23.73 1.58
N THR A 94 -2.35 -24.41 0.67
CA THR A 94 -1.94 -24.55 -0.73
C THR A 94 -2.12 -23.23 -1.48
N ALA A 95 -1.44 -23.07 -2.62
CA ALA A 95 -1.59 -21.87 -3.44
C ALA A 95 -3.03 -21.69 -3.95
N GLN A 96 -3.71 -22.80 -4.25
CA GLN A 96 -5.09 -22.83 -4.72
C GLN A 96 -6.08 -22.37 -3.65
N GLU A 97 -5.91 -22.82 -2.40
CA GLU A 97 -6.74 -22.36 -1.28
C GLU A 97 -6.53 -20.87 -1.01
N LEU A 98 -5.28 -20.39 -1.08
CA LEU A 98 -4.99 -18.97 -0.93
C LEU A 98 -5.60 -18.14 -2.06
N ALA A 99 -5.54 -18.61 -3.31
CA ALA A 99 -6.15 -17.94 -4.44
C ALA A 99 -7.68 -17.85 -4.29
N GLN A 100 -8.34 -18.95 -3.89
CA GLN A 100 -9.77 -18.95 -3.60
C GLN A 100 -10.13 -18.03 -2.44
N MET A 101 -9.29 -17.99 -1.41
CA MET A 101 -9.48 -17.11 -0.25
C MET A 101 -9.39 -15.64 -0.64
N ILE A 102 -8.43 -15.26 -1.48
CA ILE A 102 -8.36 -13.90 -2.04
C ILE A 102 -9.62 -13.62 -2.86
N ALA A 103 -10.01 -14.53 -3.78
CA ALA A 103 -11.20 -14.36 -4.60
C ALA A 103 -12.47 -14.14 -3.76
N SER A 104 -12.65 -14.92 -2.70
CA SER A 104 -13.76 -14.74 -1.76
C SER A 104 -13.69 -13.42 -0.98
N GLY A 105 -12.48 -12.94 -0.67
CA GLY A 105 -12.28 -11.65 -0.01
C GLY A 105 -12.51 -10.44 -0.93
N VAL A 106 -12.32 -10.61 -2.25
CA VAL A 106 -12.67 -9.60 -3.26
C VAL A 106 -14.19 -9.47 -3.41
N ASP A 107 -14.91 -10.59 -3.34
CA ASP A 107 -16.39 -10.62 -3.38
C ASP A 107 -17.03 -10.21 -2.04
N SER A 108 -16.23 -10.10 -0.98
CA SER A 108 -16.67 -9.76 0.36
C SER A 108 -16.91 -8.25 0.53
N THR A 109 -17.98 -7.89 1.22
CA THR A 109 -18.26 -6.49 1.60
C THR A 109 -17.47 -6.06 2.84
N GLY A 110 -17.33 -4.75 3.06
CA GLY A 110 -16.64 -4.17 4.24
C GLY A 110 -17.30 -4.46 5.60
N LEU A 111 -18.46 -5.15 5.62
CA LEU A 111 -19.12 -5.63 6.83
C LEU A 111 -18.59 -7.01 7.27
N ALA A 112 -18.02 -7.78 6.35
CA ALA A 112 -17.45 -9.09 6.63
C ALA A 112 -15.96 -8.95 7.01
N THR A 113 -15.73 -8.46 8.22
CA THR A 113 -14.42 -8.04 8.75
C THR A 113 -13.32 -9.11 8.73
N TYR A 114 -13.68 -10.40 8.73
CA TYR A 114 -12.73 -11.52 8.70
C TYR A 114 -12.42 -12.04 7.28
N GLN A 115 -13.07 -11.50 6.26
CA GLN A 115 -12.94 -11.91 4.86
C GLN A 115 -12.54 -10.74 3.95
N ALA A 116 -13.05 -9.54 4.23
CA ALA A 116 -12.77 -8.35 3.44
C ALA A 116 -11.28 -7.98 3.45
N ILE A 117 -10.71 -7.84 2.26
CA ILE A 117 -9.34 -7.37 2.06
C ILE A 117 -9.38 -5.87 1.82
N ASN A 118 -8.78 -5.09 2.72
CA ASN A 118 -8.88 -3.63 2.70
C ASN A 118 -7.53 -2.90 2.68
N GLU A 119 -6.43 -3.63 2.74
CA GLU A 119 -5.09 -3.04 2.75
C GLU A 119 -4.10 -3.89 1.96
N LEU A 120 -3.41 -3.22 1.04
CA LEU A 120 -2.28 -3.76 0.31
C LEU A 120 -0.99 -3.18 0.89
N VAL A 121 -0.04 -4.04 1.25
CA VAL A 121 1.30 -3.63 1.66
C VAL A 121 2.31 -4.06 0.61
N VAL A 122 3.01 -3.09 0.05
CA VAL A 122 4.19 -3.29 -0.79
C VAL A 122 5.36 -2.67 -0.05
N LEU A 123 6.27 -3.47 0.46
CA LEU A 123 7.46 -2.99 1.16
C LEU A 123 8.49 -2.47 0.16
N THR A 124 9.04 -1.31 0.47
CA THR A 124 10.07 -0.65 -0.31
C THR A 124 11.22 -0.24 0.60
N PRO A 125 12.48 -0.44 0.20
CA PRO A 125 13.62 -0.01 1.00
C PRO A 125 13.69 1.52 0.99
N SER A 126 13.78 2.13 2.17
CA SER A 126 13.97 3.58 2.32
C SER A 126 15.24 3.89 3.10
N PHE A 127 16.14 4.65 2.49
CA PHE A 127 17.37 5.16 3.11
C PHE A 127 17.14 6.39 3.98
N VAL A 128 16.03 7.10 3.78
CA VAL A 128 15.71 8.36 4.48
C VAL A 128 14.47 8.15 5.36
N ASN A 129 14.46 8.73 6.55
CA ASN A 129 13.33 8.67 7.47
C ASN A 129 12.28 9.77 7.19
N GLU A 130 11.24 9.79 7.99
CA GLU A 130 10.13 10.75 7.94
C GLU A 130 10.56 12.21 8.13
N ASN A 131 11.74 12.46 8.73
CA ASN A 131 12.28 13.79 9.01
C ASN A 131 13.40 14.21 8.04
N TYR A 132 13.51 13.58 6.88
CA TYR A 132 14.57 13.84 5.89
C TYR A 132 16.00 13.52 6.35
N ILE A 133 16.15 12.66 7.37
CA ILE A 133 17.45 12.23 7.88
C ILE A 133 17.80 10.88 7.27
N ASP A 134 19.04 10.76 6.77
CA ASP A 134 19.60 9.48 6.33
C ASP A 134 19.64 8.49 7.51
N ARG A 135 19.15 7.27 7.28
CA ARG A 135 19.05 6.23 8.31
C ARG A 135 20.41 5.67 8.72
N GLY A 136 21.42 5.77 7.87
CA GLY A 136 22.80 5.45 8.22
C GLY A 136 23.35 6.43 9.26
N ARG A 137 23.04 7.73 9.09
CA ARG A 137 23.38 8.77 10.09
C ARG A 137 22.74 8.51 11.45
N LEU A 138 21.46 8.15 11.47
CA LEU A 138 20.74 7.84 12.70
C LEU A 138 21.26 6.57 13.39
N ALA A 139 21.66 5.56 12.61
CA ALA A 139 22.21 4.32 13.14
C ALA A 139 23.57 4.54 13.81
N ASP A 140 24.35 5.49 13.31
CA ASP A 140 25.67 5.83 13.83
C ASP A 140 25.61 6.79 15.04
N ASN A 141 24.80 7.84 14.93
CA ASN A 141 24.66 8.83 15.99
C ASN A 141 23.22 9.38 16.08
N PRO A 142 22.34 8.80 16.91
CA PRO A 142 20.94 9.17 17.00
C PRO A 142 20.71 10.56 17.61
N THR A 143 21.71 11.16 18.28
CA THR A 143 21.59 12.48 18.93
C THR A 143 22.29 13.60 18.17
N SER A 144 23.15 13.29 17.19
CA SER A 144 23.83 14.26 16.34
C SER A 144 24.03 13.70 14.91
N PRO A 145 23.00 13.75 14.06
CA PRO A 145 23.01 13.13 12.74
C PRO A 145 23.99 13.79 11.75
N ASP A 146 24.60 14.93 12.07
CA ASP A 146 25.51 15.64 11.16
C ASP A 146 26.97 15.15 11.20
N SER A 147 27.33 14.30 12.16
CA SER A 147 28.66 13.69 12.25
C SER A 147 28.53 12.17 12.17
N SER A 148 28.44 11.64 10.95
CA SER A 148 28.39 10.20 10.71
C SER A 148 29.62 9.70 9.94
N THR A 149 30.16 8.59 10.43
CA THR A 149 31.16 7.72 9.81
C THR A 149 30.53 6.71 8.84
N VAL A 150 29.22 6.52 8.91
CA VAL A 150 28.45 5.65 8.01
C VAL A 150 28.16 6.38 6.70
N ALA A 151 28.43 5.71 5.58
CA ALA A 151 28.16 6.27 4.25
C ALA A 151 26.66 6.49 4.03
N LEU A 152 26.29 7.61 3.42
CA LEU A 152 24.89 7.90 3.06
C LEU A 152 24.32 6.80 2.16
N GLY A 153 23.06 6.43 2.39
CA GLY A 153 22.38 5.39 1.62
C GLY A 153 22.89 3.96 1.87
N SER A 154 23.66 3.72 2.93
CA SER A 154 24.13 2.36 3.26
C SER A 154 23.17 1.56 4.13
N VAL A 155 22.30 2.23 4.88
CA VAL A 155 21.31 1.60 5.77
C VAL A 155 19.91 1.88 5.24
N SER A 156 19.15 0.82 4.94
CA SER A 156 17.74 0.92 4.55
C SER A 156 16.83 0.26 5.58
N VAL A 157 15.62 0.78 5.68
CA VAL A 157 14.51 0.14 6.40
C VAL A 157 13.38 -0.05 5.41
N ASP A 158 12.83 -1.26 5.36
CA ASP A 158 11.64 -1.55 4.55
C ASP A 158 10.42 -0.86 5.14
N ILE A 159 9.78 -0.02 4.34
CA ILE A 159 8.54 0.67 4.70
C ILE A 159 7.46 0.41 3.63
N PRO A 160 6.19 0.34 4.03
CA PRO A 160 5.09 0.29 3.08
C PRO A 160 5.13 1.46 2.09
N LEU A 161 4.95 1.15 0.82
CA LEU A 161 4.62 2.13 -0.20
C LEU A 161 3.31 2.81 0.19
N THR A 162 3.33 4.14 0.29
CA THR A 162 2.12 4.95 0.49
C THR A 162 2.18 6.19 -0.38
N PHE A 163 1.08 6.91 -0.47
CA PHE A 163 1.02 8.23 -1.11
C PHE A 163 1.12 9.38 -0.09
N ARG A 164 1.58 9.09 1.12
CA ARG A 164 1.75 10.08 2.20
C ARG A 164 3.08 10.81 1.99
N ALA A 165 3.09 12.13 2.20
CA ALA A 165 4.30 12.92 2.14
C ALA A 165 5.11 12.81 3.44
N ARG A 166 6.40 13.17 3.42
CA ARG A 166 7.27 13.03 4.59
C ARG A 166 6.91 14.06 5.67
N GLY A 167 6.94 13.61 6.92
CA GLY A 167 6.61 14.41 8.09
C GLY A 167 5.32 13.98 8.79
N GLU A 168 5.13 14.52 9.98
CA GLU A 168 3.90 14.43 10.75
C GLU A 168 2.84 15.44 10.23
N PRO A 169 1.57 15.31 10.64
CA PRO A 169 0.54 16.27 10.25
C PRO A 169 0.94 17.72 10.58
N ASN A 170 0.80 18.60 9.58
CA ASN A 170 1.20 20.01 9.66
C ASN A 170 2.70 20.27 9.93
N THR A 171 3.58 19.36 9.50
CA THR A 171 5.03 19.54 9.54
C THR A 171 5.66 19.17 8.20
N LEU A 172 6.85 19.70 7.89
CA LEU A 172 7.61 19.39 6.67
C LEU A 172 6.71 19.49 5.41
N ASP A 173 6.60 18.42 4.61
CA ASP A 173 5.79 18.43 3.38
C ASP A 173 4.28 18.42 3.63
N ASN A 174 3.87 18.10 4.86
CA ASN A 174 2.46 18.10 5.28
C ASN A 174 2.01 19.45 5.84
N THR A 175 2.86 20.49 5.79
CA THR A 175 2.50 21.85 6.24
C THR A 175 1.33 22.40 5.40
N ASN A 176 0.28 22.86 6.06
CA ASN A 176 -0.97 23.33 5.42
C ASN A 176 -1.71 22.28 4.58
N VAL A 177 -1.42 20.98 4.77
CA VAL A 177 -2.15 19.89 4.11
C VAL A 177 -3.22 19.36 5.07
N SER A 178 -4.48 19.68 4.80
CA SER A 178 -5.59 19.18 5.61
C SER A 178 -5.75 17.66 5.45
N GLY A 179 -5.96 16.95 6.56
CA GLY A 179 -6.13 15.49 6.55
C GLY A 179 -4.85 14.70 6.21
N SER A 180 -3.67 15.32 6.28
CA SER A 180 -2.39 14.62 6.12
C SER A 180 -2.24 13.51 7.15
N LEU A 181 -1.75 12.36 6.72
CA LEU A 181 -1.43 11.23 7.59
C LEU A 181 0.10 11.10 7.73
N PRO A 182 0.61 10.60 8.87
CA PRO A 182 2.03 10.44 9.09
C PRO A 182 2.66 9.48 8.09
N PHE A 183 3.88 9.82 7.66
CA PHE A 183 4.70 8.99 6.78
C PHE A 183 5.04 7.65 7.46
N PRO A 184 5.03 6.51 6.73
CA PRO A 184 5.36 5.21 7.32
C PRO A 184 6.83 5.13 7.75
N THR A 185 7.07 4.61 8.96
CA THR A 185 8.40 4.58 9.59
C THR A 185 8.96 3.18 9.79
N ALA A 186 8.12 2.14 9.69
CA ALA A 186 8.48 0.74 9.89
C ALA A 186 7.77 -0.19 8.90
N SER A 187 8.25 -1.44 8.77
CA SER A 187 7.65 -2.47 7.89
C SER A 187 6.24 -2.89 8.29
N THR A 188 5.84 -2.58 9.52
CA THR A 188 4.53 -2.85 10.11
C THR A 188 3.59 -1.66 10.06
N SER A 189 4.04 -0.51 9.55
CA SER A 189 3.20 0.67 9.35
C SER A 189 2.02 0.34 8.41
N GLU A 190 1.01 1.20 8.42
CA GLU A 190 -0.12 1.07 7.50
C GLU A 190 0.34 1.25 6.05
N GLY A 191 -0.09 0.33 5.19
CA GLY A 191 0.07 0.40 3.74
C GLY A 191 -1.06 1.15 3.05
N LEU A 192 -1.36 0.73 1.82
CA LEU A 192 -2.38 1.33 0.97
C LEU A 192 -3.75 0.80 1.37
N LYS A 193 -4.60 1.68 1.90
CA LYS A 193 -6.03 1.38 2.15
C LYS A 193 -6.83 1.49 0.85
N GLY A 194 -7.77 0.58 0.65
CA GLY A 194 -8.55 0.52 -0.58
C GLY A 194 -9.19 -0.85 -0.78
N PHE A 195 -9.52 -1.17 -2.02
CA PHE A 195 -10.13 -2.44 -2.38
C PHE A 195 -9.48 -3.02 -3.64
N ILE A 196 -9.58 -4.33 -3.78
CA ILE A 196 -9.21 -5.02 -5.00
C ILE A 196 -10.36 -4.84 -6.00
N GLN A 197 -10.08 -4.17 -7.11
CA GLN A 197 -11.05 -3.97 -8.19
C GLN A 197 -11.15 -5.19 -9.08
N ASN A 198 -10.04 -5.89 -9.28
CA ASN A 198 -9.97 -7.07 -10.14
C ASN A 198 -8.93 -8.05 -9.59
N PHE A 199 -9.28 -9.32 -9.57
CA PHE A 199 -8.36 -10.40 -9.22
C PHE A 199 -8.61 -11.57 -10.16
N GLY A 200 -7.60 -11.89 -10.96
CA GLY A 200 -7.57 -13.06 -11.82
C GLY A 200 -6.48 -14.01 -11.38
N TYR A 201 -6.76 -15.31 -11.44
CA TYR A 201 -5.76 -16.35 -11.22
C TYR A 201 -6.00 -17.52 -12.17
N GLU A 202 -4.93 -18.24 -12.49
CA GLU A 202 -4.97 -19.38 -13.40
C GLU A 202 -4.47 -20.64 -12.69
N LEU A 203 -5.27 -21.70 -12.79
CA LEU A 203 -4.92 -23.01 -12.24
C LEU A 203 -4.40 -23.90 -13.36
N ASN A 204 -3.09 -24.16 -13.34
CA ASN A 204 -2.45 -25.08 -14.27
C ASN A 204 -2.34 -26.47 -13.66
N ALA A 205 -2.74 -27.50 -14.41
CA ALA A 205 -2.75 -28.88 -13.91
C ALA A 205 -1.35 -29.42 -13.55
N GLU A 206 -0.30 -28.83 -14.12
CA GLU A 206 1.10 -29.26 -13.95
C GLU A 206 1.88 -28.41 -12.95
N SER A 207 1.32 -27.28 -12.50
CA SER A 207 1.99 -26.34 -11.58
C SER A 207 1.33 -26.35 -10.21
N VAL A 208 2.16 -26.43 -9.17
CA VAL A 208 1.73 -26.20 -7.78
C VAL A 208 1.59 -24.72 -7.45
N ASP A 209 2.22 -23.84 -8.23
CA ASP A 209 2.15 -22.40 -8.08
C ASP A 209 1.01 -21.84 -8.94
N VAL A 210 0.29 -20.84 -8.42
CA VAL A 210 -0.85 -20.21 -9.09
C VAL A 210 -0.44 -18.83 -9.58
N SER A 211 -0.44 -18.61 -10.89
CA SER A 211 -0.22 -17.27 -11.45
C SER A 211 -1.43 -16.38 -11.16
N PHE A 212 -1.19 -15.09 -10.91
CA PHE A 212 -2.24 -14.12 -10.66
C PHE A 212 -1.96 -12.75 -11.25
N ASN A 213 -3.04 -12.01 -11.50
CA ASN A 213 -3.08 -10.58 -11.76
C ASN A 213 -4.07 -9.92 -10.80
N LEU A 214 -3.68 -8.79 -10.22
CA LEU A 214 -4.49 -8.07 -9.24
C LEU A 214 -4.42 -6.57 -9.49
N ASP A 215 -5.57 -5.91 -9.54
CA ASP A 215 -5.69 -4.45 -9.59
C ASP A 215 -6.29 -3.94 -8.29
N PHE A 216 -5.56 -3.09 -7.58
CA PHE A 216 -5.95 -2.48 -6.32
C PHE A 216 -6.20 -0.98 -6.52
N VAL A 217 -7.35 -0.50 -6.05
CA VAL A 217 -7.74 0.90 -6.08
C VAL A 217 -7.61 1.47 -4.68
N VAL A 218 -6.79 2.51 -4.54
CA VAL A 218 -6.62 3.21 -3.26
C VAL A 218 -7.78 4.18 -3.07
N ALA A 219 -8.59 3.92 -2.04
CA ALA A 219 -9.79 4.69 -1.76
C ALA A 219 -10.13 4.60 -0.27
N LEU A 220 -10.78 5.65 0.25
CA LEU A 220 -11.49 5.57 1.52
C LEU A 220 -12.79 4.82 1.28
N ILE A 221 -12.95 3.66 1.90
CA ILE A 221 -14.17 2.85 1.83
C ILE A 221 -15.05 3.22 3.01
N LEU A 222 -16.28 3.67 2.73
CA LEU A 222 -17.32 3.88 3.73
C LEU A 222 -18.22 2.63 3.75
N PRO A 223 -18.58 2.09 4.92
CA PRO A 223 -19.45 0.91 5.05
C PRO A 223 -20.90 1.19 4.64
#